data_AF-A0A520S2A9-F1
#
_entry.id   AF-A0A520S2A9-F1
#
_cell.length_a   1.000
_cell.length_b   1.000
_cell.length_c   1.000
_cell.angle_alpha   90.00
_cell.angle_beta   90.00
_cell.angle_gamma   90.00
#
_symmetry.space_group_name_H-M   'P 1'
#
loop_
_entity.id
_entity.type
_entity.pdbx_description
1 polymer ?
#
loop_
_entity_poly.entity_id
_entity_poly.type
_entity_poly.pdbx_seq_one_letter_code
_entity_poly.pdbx_strand_id
1 'polypeptide(L)' 'MSFGIPELAIILVIALVLFGTSKLKSIGSDLGSAIKGFRSAVSRDDEGPKEIDTETKSENKSPSN' A
#
# COMPACT_ATOMS: atom_id res chain seq x y z
N MET A 1 1.82 15.89 -27.30
CA MET A 1 1.12 15.71 -26.02
C MET A 1 1.27 14.26 -25.63
N SER A 2 2.15 13.99 -24.67
CA SER A 2 2.49 12.64 -24.24
C SER A 2 1.61 12.28 -23.06
N PHE A 3 1.02 11.08 -23.06
CA PHE A 3 0.36 10.52 -21.89
C PHE A 3 1.38 10.46 -20.74
N GLY A 4 1.31 11.44 -19.86
CA GLY A 4 2.26 11.62 -18.78
C GLY A 4 1.63 11.39 -17.42
N ILE A 5 2.43 11.61 -16.38
CA ILE A 5 1.97 11.62 -15.00
C ILE A 5 0.76 12.56 -14.77
N PRO A 6 0.62 13.73 -15.43
CA PRO A 6 -0.55 14.60 -15.26
C PRO A 6 -1.88 13.98 -15.71
N GLU A 7 -1.93 13.32 -16.88
CA GLU A 7 -3.12 12.61 -17.36
C GLU A 7 -3.53 11.48 -16.39
N LEU A 8 -2.57 10.69 -15.91
CA LEU A 8 -2.82 9.63 -14.94
C LEU A 8 -3.36 10.18 -13.61
N ALA A 9 -2.86 11.35 -13.17
CA ALA A 9 -3.36 12.00 -11.97
C ALA A 9 -4.83 12.42 -12.10
N ILE A 10 -5.23 12.95 -13.27
CA ILE A 10 -6.64 13.32 -13.54
C ILE A 10 -7.54 12.08 -13.50
N ILE A 11 -7.11 10.99 -14.13
CA ILE A 11 -7.86 9.71 -14.11
C ILE A 11 -7.97 9.18 -12.67
N LEU A 12 -6.89 9.27 -11.90
CA LEU A 12 -6.87 8.85 -10.50
C LEU A 12 -7.87 9.67 -9.65
N VAL A 13 -7.94 10.99 -9.86
CA VAL A 13 -8.92 11.84 -9.17
C VAL A 13 -10.35 11.41 -9.48
N ILE A 14 -10.65 11.14 -10.76
CA ILE A 14 -11.99 10.65 -11.16
C ILE A 14 -12.28 9.29 -10.50
N ALA A 15 -11.32 8.36 -10.51
CA ALA A 15 -11.46 7.07 -9.86
C ALA A 15 -11.71 7.21 -8.34
N LEU A 16 -11.00 8.12 -7.67
CA LEU A 16 -11.20 8.39 -6.24
C LEU A 16 -12.60 8.94 -5.94
N VAL A 17 -13.19 9.74 -6.83
CA VAL A 17 -14.56 10.24 -6.67
C VAL A 17 -15.57 9.10 -6.86
N LEU A 18 -15.37 8.20 -7.82
CA LEU A 18 -16.29 7.08 -8.09
C LEU A 18 -16.22 5.99 -7.02
N PHE A 19 -15.01 5.58 -6.64
CA PHE A 19 -14.79 4.47 -5.72
C PHE A 19 -14.67 4.91 -4.26
N GLY A 20 -14.35 6.18 -4.00
CA GLY A 20 -14.02 6.70 -2.69
C GLY A 20 -12.61 6.29 -2.23
N THR A 21 -11.95 7.16 -1.45
CA THR A 21 -10.61 6.92 -0.90
C THR A 21 -10.55 5.72 0.05
N SER A 22 -11.66 5.42 0.74
CA SER A 22 -11.71 4.34 1.74
C SER A 22 -11.56 2.96 1.11
N LYS A 23 -12.22 2.69 -0.03
CA LYS A 23 -12.10 1.41 -0.74
C LYS A 23 -10.71 1.24 -1.35
N LEU A 24 -10.13 2.32 -1.88
CA LEU A 24 -8.77 2.29 -2.41
C LEU A 24 -7.73 2.08 -1.31
N LYS A 25 -7.93 2.63 -0.11
CA LYS A 25 -7.05 2.43 1.04
C LYS A 25 -7.10 0.99 1.58
N SER A 26 -8.29 0.39 1.67
CA SER A 26 -8.40 -1.00 2.13
C SER A 26 -7.74 -1.97 1.15
N ILE A 27 -8.09 -1.87 -0.13
CA ILE A 27 -7.52 -2.74 -1.18
C ILE A 27 -6.02 -2.47 -1.36
N GLY A 28 -5.60 -1.20 -1.29
CA GLY A 28 -4.20 -0.81 -1.40
C GLY A 28 -3.33 -1.31 -0.25
N SER A 29 -3.86 -1.41 0.97
CA SER A 29 -3.15 -1.99 2.12
C SER A 29 -2.87 -3.49 1.90
N ASP A 30 -3.88 -4.21 1.41
CA ASP A 30 -3.77 -5.66 1.18
C ASP A 30 -2.85 -5.97 0.00
N LEU A 31 -3.05 -5.28 -1.14
CA LEU A 31 -2.17 -5.40 -2.31
C LEU A 31 -0.75 -4.93 -1.99
N GLY A 32 -0.60 -3.84 -1.23
CA GLY A 32 0.70 -3.32 -0.83
C GLY A 32 1.48 -4.32 0.01
N SER A 33 0.81 -5.01 0.93
CA SER A 33 1.42 -6.06 1.76
C SER A 33 1.84 -7.28 0.92
N ALA A 34 1.00 -7.70 -0.03
CA ALA A 34 1.32 -8.79 -0.96
C ALA A 34 2.50 -8.44 -1.88
N ILE A 35 2.51 -7.23 -2.46
CA ILE A 35 3.60 -6.74 -3.32
C ILE A 35 4.89 -6.57 -2.52
N LYS A 36 4.82 -6.11 -1.26
CA LYS A 36 5.99 -6.03 -0.36
C LYS A 36 6.59 -7.42 -0.13
N GLY A 37 5.78 -8.42 0.17
CA GLY A 37 6.23 -9.81 0.32
C GLY A 37 6.84 -10.37 -0.96
N PHE A 38 6.20 -10.12 -2.11
CA PHE A 38 6.72 -10.53 -3.42
C PHE A 38 8.07 -9.87 -3.74
N ARG A 39 8.19 -8.55 -3.55
CA ARG A 39 9.45 -7.83 -3.75
C ARG A 39 10.54 -8.34 -2.81
N SER A 40 10.21 -8.58 -1.54
CA SER A 40 11.15 -9.14 -0.57
C SER A 40 11.61 -10.55 -0.95
N ALA A 41 10.74 -11.41 -1.49
CA ALA A 41 11.11 -12.74 -1.95
C ALA A 41 12.02 -12.69 -3.18
N VAL A 42 11.69 -11.85 -4.17
CA VAL A 42 12.50 -11.65 -5.37
C VAL A 42 13.85 -11.02 -5.05
N SER A 43 13.91 -10.06 -4.13
CA SER A 43 15.18 -9.44 -3.71
C SER A 43 16.05 -10.32 -2.81
N ARG A 44 15.48 -11.35 -2.16
CA ARG A 44 16.22 -12.31 -1.33
C ARG A 44 17.09 -13.28 -2.13
N ASP A 45 16.82 -13.43 -3.43
CA ASP A 45 17.68 -14.23 -4.34
C ASP A 45 19.00 -13.51 -4.68
N ASP A 46 19.10 -12.19 -4.48
CA ASP A 46 20.32 -11.40 -4.76
C ASP A 46 21.09 -10.93 -3.51
N GLU A 47 20.43 -10.67 -2.38
CA GLU A 47 21.08 -10.28 -1.11
C GLU A 47 20.30 -10.82 0.12
N GLY A 48 21.02 -11.31 1.13
CA GLY A 48 20.50 -12.04 2.31
C GLY A 48 19.37 -11.39 3.13
N PRO A 49 18.81 -12.12 4.11
CA PRO A 49 17.45 -11.91 4.64
C PRO A 49 17.20 -10.50 5.21
N LYS A 50 16.28 -9.74 4.61
CA LYS A 50 15.68 -8.55 5.24
C LYS A 50 14.34 -8.92 5.88
N GLU A 51 14.27 -8.79 7.20
CA GLU A 51 13.10 -9.10 8.03
C GLU A 51 11.90 -8.22 7.65
N ILE A 52 10.70 -8.81 7.66
CA ILE A 52 9.45 -8.13 7.30
C ILE A 52 8.70 -7.87 8.62
N ASP A 53 9.00 -6.73 9.24
CA ASP A 53 8.22 -6.25 10.39
C ASP A 53 6.81 -5.90 9.91
N THR A 54 5.83 -6.63 10.46
CA THR A 54 4.41 -6.42 10.25
C THR A 54 3.81 -5.94 11.56
N GLU A 55 4.20 -4.73 12.01
CA GLU A 55 3.51 -4.07 13.12
C GLU A 55 2.18 -3.49 12.63
N THR A 56 1.10 -4.26 12.84
CA THR A 56 -0.25 -3.71 12.86
C THR A 56 -0.43 -2.95 14.18
N LYS A 57 -0.05 -1.67 14.20
CA LYS A 57 -0.47 -0.76 15.27
C LYS A 57 -1.94 -0.40 15.06
N SER A 58 -2.83 -1.20 15.65
CA SER A 58 -4.20 -0.80 15.97
C SER A 58 -4.49 -1.14 17.43
N GLU A 59 -3.79 -0.46 18.34
CA GLU A 59 -4.20 -0.34 19.73
C GLU A 59 -4.51 1.13 19.99
N ASN A 60 -5.79 1.48 19.87
CA ASN A 60 -6.31 2.76 20.36
C ASN A 60 -6.56 2.60 21.87
N LYS A 61 -5.69 3.25 22.67
CA LYS A 61 -5.84 3.68 24.07
C LYS A 61 -7.10 3.20 24.83
N SER A 62 -6.89 2.49 25.94
CA SER A 62 -7.16 3.05 27.29
C SER A 62 -6.59 2.14 28.39
N PRO A 63 -5.54 2.56 29.13
CA PRO A 63 -5.02 1.82 30.27
C PRO A 63 -5.88 2.05 31.53
N SER A 64 -6.02 0.99 32.32
CA SER A 64 -5.96 0.95 33.79
C SER A 64 -6.90 1.88 34.59
N ASN A 65 -7.87 1.27 35.28
CA ASN A 65 -7.85 1.04 36.74
C ASN A 65 -8.90 -0.01 37.12
#